data_AF-A0A373CA62-F1
#
_entry.id   AF-A0A373CA62-F1
#
_cell.length_a   1.000
_cell.length_b   1.000
_cell.length_c   1.000
_cell.angle_alpha   90.00
_cell.angle_beta   90.00
_cell.angle_gamma   90.00
#
_symmetry.space_group_name_H-M   'P 1'
#
loop_
_entity.id
_entity.type
_entity.pdbx_description
1 polymer ?
#
loop_
_entity_poly.entity_id
_entity_poly.type
_entity_poly.pdbx_seq_one_letter_code
_entity_poly.pdbx_strand_id
1 'polypeptide(L)'
;MKKRMYVGLFMLLFCMIFAVTALPITAKADMGPKPSVRIQFKNMSDDLCYGTLLSKEKCTGPAQVWDGTARNEQLYDLDRNIWKAFVDYKDPDGYYFLQRGWTVSETGEIAWTYYPPEDFKILLYYPETGTFVSSGSYERYAFDTYYTVDMEGVRIGSVEYNEDLSTNERINAYRSYNYRMELLSLAVRILLTIAIEMVVGLLFGFRQKKQLQILALVNITTQLLLNLLLNIIHYNAGPLAFITSYVFFEVIVFALEAGLYCRFLKRVSPKKENGDFVLYSFIANSASFWVGYYLATVLPGIF
;
A
#
# COMPACT_ATOMS: atom_id res chain seq x y z
N MET A 1 -36.22 15.20 14.68
CA MET A 1 -36.15 13.88 14.00
C MET A 1 -34.94 13.71 13.09
N LYS A 2 -34.58 14.68 12.22
CA LYS A 2 -33.38 14.63 11.37
C LYS A 2 -32.07 14.28 12.14
N LYS A 3 -31.76 14.99 13.24
CA LYS A 3 -30.55 14.76 14.07
C LYS A 3 -30.42 13.34 14.63
N ARG A 4 -31.49 12.74 15.17
CA ARG A 4 -31.45 11.36 15.74
C ARG A 4 -31.18 10.28 14.68
N MET A 5 -31.59 10.53 13.44
CA MET A 5 -31.40 9.61 12.31
C MET A 5 -29.94 9.54 11.87
N TYR A 6 -29.27 10.71 11.76
CA TYR A 6 -27.85 10.79 11.42
C TYR A 6 -26.97 10.20 12.53
N VAL A 7 -27.33 10.41 13.81
CA VAL A 7 -26.57 9.88 14.96
C VAL A 7 -26.66 8.34 15.05
N GLY A 8 -27.83 7.75 14.80
CA GLY A 8 -27.98 6.29 14.81
C GLY A 8 -27.25 5.60 13.66
N LEU A 9 -27.29 6.19 12.46
CA LEU A 9 -26.52 5.73 11.30
C LEU A 9 -25.01 5.82 11.56
N PHE A 10 -24.56 6.96 12.09
CA PHE A 10 -23.16 7.18 12.43
C PHE A 10 -22.64 6.21 13.49
N MET A 11 -23.40 5.94 14.56
CA MET A 11 -23.02 4.98 15.61
C MET A 11 -22.90 3.55 15.08
N LEU A 12 -23.80 3.12 14.20
CA LEU A 12 -23.78 1.77 13.64
C LEU A 12 -22.62 1.58 12.66
N LEU A 13 -22.33 2.60 11.83
CA LEU A 13 -21.14 2.65 10.98
C LEU A 13 -19.85 2.65 11.82
N PHE A 14 -19.81 3.44 12.90
CA PHE A 14 -18.67 3.52 13.81
C PHE A 14 -18.37 2.18 14.51
N CYS A 15 -19.40 1.49 15.00
CA CYS A 15 -19.24 0.17 15.62
C CYS A 15 -18.72 -0.88 14.62
N MET A 16 -19.09 -0.81 13.34
CA MET A 16 -18.57 -1.74 12.33
C MET A 16 -17.14 -1.42 11.89
N ILE A 17 -16.77 -0.13 11.75
CA ILE A 17 -15.37 0.26 11.55
C ILE A 17 -14.53 -0.37 12.66
N PHE A 18 -14.95 -0.20 13.91
CA PHE A 18 -14.23 -0.70 15.07
C PHE A 18 -14.14 -2.23 15.09
N ALA A 19 -15.23 -2.93 14.75
CA ALA A 19 -15.25 -4.40 14.68
C ALA A 19 -14.34 -4.95 13.57
N VAL A 20 -14.31 -4.30 12.40
CA VAL A 20 -13.46 -4.71 11.27
C VAL A 20 -11.98 -4.45 11.55
N THR A 21 -11.63 -3.32 12.17
CA THR A 21 -10.25 -3.03 12.57
C THR A 21 -9.76 -3.90 13.72
N ALA A 22 -10.67 -4.48 14.49
CA ALA A 22 -10.35 -5.37 15.61
C ALA A 22 -10.19 -6.84 15.20
N LEU A 23 -10.53 -7.21 13.96
CA LEU A 23 -10.28 -8.57 13.46
C LEU A 23 -8.79 -8.71 13.10
N PRO A 24 -8.05 -9.63 13.76
CA PRO A 24 -6.69 -9.91 13.37
C PRO A 24 -6.72 -10.66 12.04
N ILE A 25 -6.58 -9.93 10.92
CA ILE A 25 -6.39 -10.55 9.60
C ILE A 25 -4.94 -11.03 9.51
N THR A 26 -4.57 -12.03 10.30
CA THR A 26 -3.27 -12.71 10.22
C THR A 26 -3.45 -13.97 9.40
N ALA A 27 -3.70 -13.82 8.10
CA ALA A 27 -3.65 -14.94 7.16
C ALA A 27 -2.19 -15.31 6.88
N LYS A 28 -1.61 -16.22 7.67
CA LYS A 28 -0.29 -16.79 7.40
C LYS A 28 -0.39 -17.92 6.36
N ALA A 29 -0.63 -17.55 5.11
CA ALA A 29 -0.47 -18.45 3.97
C ALA A 29 0.68 -17.92 3.11
N ASP A 30 1.68 -18.76 2.81
CA ASP A 30 2.83 -18.38 2.00
C ASP A 30 2.49 -18.17 0.50
N MET A 31 1.20 -18.22 0.14
CA MET A 31 0.71 -18.08 -1.23
C MET A 31 0.38 -16.64 -1.64
N GLY A 32 0.43 -15.67 -0.71
CA GLY A 32 0.16 -14.26 -1.00
C GLY A 32 1.39 -13.50 -1.50
N PRO A 33 1.19 -12.36 -2.19
CA PRO A 33 2.25 -11.38 -2.48
C PRO A 33 3.07 -11.07 -1.23
N LYS A 34 4.35 -10.77 -1.40
CA LYS A 34 5.24 -10.43 -0.28
C LYS A 34 5.38 -8.93 -0.16
N PRO A 35 5.63 -8.43 1.06
CA PRO A 35 6.03 -7.05 1.26
C PRO A 35 7.18 -6.61 0.38
N SER A 36 7.25 -5.32 0.13
CA SER A 36 8.37 -4.71 -0.58
C SER A 36 8.93 -3.47 0.12
N VAL A 37 10.22 -3.23 -0.07
CA VAL A 37 10.88 -1.96 0.24
C VAL A 37 11.52 -1.46 -1.05
N ARG A 38 11.14 -0.25 -1.46
CA ARG A 38 11.65 0.43 -2.65
C ARG A 38 12.27 1.76 -2.25
N ILE A 39 13.52 1.97 -2.65
CA ILE A 39 14.25 3.23 -2.44
C ILE A 39 14.51 3.85 -3.80
N GLN A 40 13.97 5.03 -4.05
CA GLN A 40 14.26 5.82 -5.24
C GLN A 40 15.36 6.82 -4.95
N PHE A 41 16.34 6.94 -5.83
CA PHE A 41 17.37 7.97 -5.77
C PHE A 41 17.07 9.06 -6.78
N LYS A 42 17.14 10.32 -6.35
CA LYS A 42 16.99 11.51 -7.19
C LYS A 42 18.28 12.32 -7.19
N ASN A 43 18.50 13.06 -8.27
CA ASN A 43 19.67 13.95 -8.41
C ASN A 43 21.01 13.23 -8.17
N MET A 44 21.06 11.94 -8.50
CA MET A 44 22.25 11.12 -8.36
C MET A 44 23.23 11.45 -9.51
N SER A 45 24.53 11.39 -9.24
CA SER A 45 25.53 11.50 -10.30
C SER A 45 25.49 10.26 -11.21
N ASP A 46 26.05 10.39 -12.42
CA ASP A 46 26.19 9.28 -13.37
C ASP A 46 27.32 8.30 -12.97
N ASP A 47 27.95 8.51 -11.82
CA ASP A 47 29.03 7.64 -11.32
C ASP A 47 28.47 6.25 -11.01
N LEU A 48 29.25 5.21 -11.33
CA LEU A 48 28.87 3.84 -11.05
C LEU A 48 28.62 3.67 -9.54
N CYS A 49 27.41 3.26 -9.18
CA CYS A 49 27.01 3.10 -7.80
C CYS A 49 26.20 1.83 -7.60
N TYR A 50 26.58 1.06 -6.59
CA TYR A 50 25.82 -0.08 -6.11
C TYR A 50 25.12 0.26 -4.80
N GLY A 51 24.00 -0.37 -4.53
CA GLY A 51 23.24 -0.16 -3.31
C GLY A 51 22.72 -1.45 -2.71
N THR A 52 22.47 -1.43 -1.40
CA THR A 52 21.83 -2.52 -0.66
C THR A 52 21.01 -1.97 0.51
N LEU A 53 20.16 -2.84 1.08
CA LEU A 53 19.56 -2.61 2.38
C LEU A 53 20.25 -3.52 3.40
N LEU A 54 20.95 -2.92 4.36
CA LEU A 54 21.47 -3.65 5.51
C LEU A 54 20.31 -3.97 6.45
N SER A 55 20.34 -5.14 7.08
CA SER A 55 19.28 -5.63 7.96
C SER A 55 19.74 -5.67 9.41
N LYS A 56 18.87 -5.34 10.35
CA LYS A 56 19.16 -5.56 11.78
C LYS A 56 19.23 -7.05 12.12
N GLU A 57 18.43 -7.86 11.43
CA GLU A 57 18.39 -9.32 11.56
C GLU A 57 19.37 -10.01 10.59
N LYS A 58 19.85 -11.20 10.95
CA LYS A 58 20.80 -11.97 10.12
C LYS A 58 20.17 -12.68 8.91
N CYS A 59 18.84 -12.76 8.87
CA CYS A 59 18.12 -13.30 7.73
C CYS A 59 16.71 -12.73 7.63
N THR A 60 16.18 -12.68 6.40
CA THR A 60 14.77 -12.39 6.12
C THR A 60 14.36 -13.16 4.87
N GLY A 61 13.33 -14.00 5.00
CA GLY A 61 12.97 -14.97 3.96
C GLY A 61 14.18 -15.81 3.51
N PRO A 62 14.49 -15.88 2.19
CA PRO A 62 15.64 -16.62 1.69
C PRO A 62 16.98 -15.88 1.82
N ALA A 63 16.97 -14.58 2.10
CA ALA A 63 18.19 -13.77 2.18
C ALA A 63 18.82 -13.89 3.57
N GLN A 64 20.14 -14.06 3.60
CA GLN A 64 20.89 -14.31 4.83
C GLN A 64 22.31 -13.77 4.74
N VAL A 65 22.91 -13.50 5.90
CA VAL A 65 24.34 -13.20 6.01
C VAL A 65 25.16 -14.37 5.47
N TRP A 66 26.23 -14.05 4.74
CA TRP A 66 27.16 -15.07 4.27
C TRP A 66 27.89 -15.75 5.42
N ASP A 67 27.95 -17.07 5.41
CA ASP A 67 28.53 -17.89 6.47
C ASP A 67 30.02 -18.25 6.25
N GLY A 68 30.62 -17.73 5.17
CA GLY A 68 32.00 -18.03 4.79
C GLY A 68 32.14 -19.27 3.90
N THR A 69 31.05 -19.95 3.54
CA THR A 69 31.09 -21.14 2.68
C THR A 69 30.72 -20.81 1.24
N ALA A 70 31.43 -21.43 0.29
CA ALA A 70 31.15 -21.27 -1.14
C ALA A 70 29.73 -21.75 -1.54
N ARG A 71 29.13 -22.67 -0.76
CA ARG A 71 27.79 -23.19 -1.03
C ARG A 71 26.69 -22.15 -0.81
N ASN A 72 26.90 -21.22 0.11
CA ASN A 72 25.90 -20.24 0.53
C ASN A 72 26.23 -18.82 0.01
N GLU A 73 27.18 -18.70 -0.92
CA GLU A 73 27.43 -17.48 -1.69
C GLU A 73 26.22 -17.20 -2.59
N GLN A 74 25.55 -16.08 -2.35
CA GLN A 74 24.43 -15.62 -3.16
C GLN A 74 24.81 -14.26 -3.75
N LEU A 75 25.33 -14.24 -4.97
CA LEU A 75 25.75 -13.00 -5.62
C LEU A 75 24.57 -12.26 -6.29
N TYR A 76 23.53 -13.01 -6.69
CA TYR A 76 22.44 -12.52 -7.54
C TYR A 76 23.00 -11.78 -8.76
N ASP A 77 22.71 -10.47 -8.88
CA ASP A 77 23.11 -9.63 -10.01
C ASP A 77 24.42 -8.84 -9.74
N LEU A 78 25.10 -9.08 -8.60
CA LEU A 78 26.36 -8.43 -8.27
C LEU A 78 27.57 -9.20 -8.80
N ASP A 79 28.55 -8.47 -9.32
CA ASP A 79 29.89 -9.00 -9.55
C ASP A 79 30.54 -9.43 -8.23
N ARG A 80 31.37 -10.50 -8.27
CA ARG A 80 32.00 -11.06 -7.06
C ARG A 80 32.79 -10.02 -6.26
N ASN A 81 33.49 -9.10 -6.91
CA ASN A 81 34.28 -8.07 -6.23
C ASN A 81 33.38 -7.07 -5.48
N ILE A 82 32.27 -6.67 -6.10
CA ILE A 82 31.29 -5.75 -5.49
C ILE A 82 30.57 -6.44 -4.33
N TRP A 83 30.11 -7.67 -4.55
CA TRP A 83 29.50 -8.49 -3.50
C TRP A 83 30.46 -8.66 -2.31
N LYS A 84 31.74 -8.91 -2.57
CA LYS A 84 32.76 -9.09 -1.54
C LYS A 84 32.99 -7.80 -0.75
N ALA A 85 33.01 -6.64 -1.41
CA ALA A 85 33.09 -5.35 -0.74
C ALA A 85 31.93 -5.16 0.27
N PHE A 86 30.70 -5.51 -0.10
CA PHE A 86 29.56 -5.46 0.84
C PHE A 86 29.64 -6.50 1.96
N VAL A 87 30.16 -7.71 1.70
CA VAL A 87 30.38 -8.73 2.74
C VAL A 87 31.41 -8.27 3.79
N ASP A 88 32.45 -7.57 3.34
CA ASP A 88 33.54 -7.13 4.20
C ASP A 88 33.21 -5.84 4.96
N TYR A 89 32.24 -5.05 4.47
CA TYR A 89 31.72 -3.87 5.16
C TYR A 89 31.20 -4.21 6.57
N LYS A 90 31.62 -3.41 7.57
CA LYS A 90 31.17 -3.52 8.97
C LYS A 90 30.38 -2.28 9.34
N ASP A 91 29.07 -2.44 9.52
CA ASP A 91 28.22 -1.36 9.97
C ASP A 91 28.49 -1.04 11.45
N PRO A 92 28.69 0.24 11.82
CA PRO A 92 28.95 0.63 13.20
C PRO A 92 27.78 0.37 14.16
N ASP A 93 26.55 0.31 13.65
CA ASP A 93 25.35 0.02 14.46
C ASP A 93 24.95 -1.48 14.42
N GLY A 94 25.82 -2.32 13.86
CA GLY A 94 25.68 -3.78 13.85
C GLY A 94 24.62 -4.30 12.86
N TYR A 95 24.32 -3.56 11.79
CA TYR A 95 23.50 -4.07 10.70
C TYR A 95 24.30 -4.98 9.77
N TYR A 96 23.61 -5.93 9.13
CA TYR A 96 24.22 -6.98 8.33
C TYR A 96 23.85 -6.85 6.85
N PHE A 97 24.82 -7.12 5.97
CA PHE A 97 24.56 -7.35 4.56
C PHE A 97 24.01 -8.77 4.34
N LEU A 98 22.85 -8.89 3.70
CA LEU A 98 22.19 -10.18 3.45
C LEU A 98 22.38 -10.67 2.01
N GLN A 99 23.54 -10.36 1.42
CA GLN A 99 23.95 -10.85 0.11
C GLN A 99 23.09 -10.37 -1.08
N ARG A 100 22.31 -9.30 -0.92
CA ARG A 100 21.47 -8.75 -2.00
C ARG A 100 21.84 -7.31 -2.30
N GLY A 101 22.14 -6.97 -3.54
CA GLY A 101 22.42 -5.60 -3.96
C GLY A 101 21.91 -5.30 -5.36
N TRP A 102 22.01 -4.03 -5.75
CA TRP A 102 21.49 -3.49 -7.00
C TRP A 102 22.49 -2.50 -7.59
N THR A 103 22.56 -2.43 -8.93
CA THR A 103 23.27 -1.36 -9.65
C THR A 103 22.37 -0.12 -9.70
N VAL A 104 22.50 0.75 -8.70
CA VAL A 104 21.61 1.90 -8.49
C VAL A 104 21.82 2.98 -9.55
N SER A 105 23.04 3.14 -10.06
CA SER A 105 23.32 4.12 -11.12
C SER A 105 22.57 3.83 -12.43
N GLU A 106 22.22 2.58 -12.70
CA GLU A 106 21.47 2.20 -13.92
C GLU A 106 19.94 2.31 -13.72
N THR A 107 19.44 1.86 -12.58
CA THR A 107 17.99 1.75 -12.32
C THR A 107 17.42 2.98 -11.61
N GLY A 108 18.27 3.74 -10.92
CA GLY A 108 17.87 4.78 -9.97
C GLY A 108 17.11 4.24 -8.75
N GLU A 109 17.05 2.91 -8.54
CA GLU A 109 16.28 2.30 -7.47
C GLU A 109 16.92 1.06 -6.83
N ILE A 110 16.65 0.89 -5.52
CA ILE A 110 16.75 -0.39 -4.83
C ILE A 110 15.33 -0.94 -4.71
N ALA A 111 15.07 -2.13 -5.25
CA ALA A 111 13.75 -2.76 -5.19
C ALA A 111 13.81 -4.15 -4.55
N TRP A 112 13.64 -4.20 -3.23
CA TRP A 112 13.57 -5.45 -2.49
C TRP A 112 12.10 -5.91 -2.38
N THR A 113 11.67 -6.70 -3.35
CA THR A 113 10.25 -7.09 -3.54
C THR A 113 9.85 -8.43 -2.93
N TYR A 114 10.78 -9.09 -2.23
CA TYR A 114 10.55 -10.42 -1.66
C TYR A 114 11.23 -10.56 -0.30
N TYR A 115 10.42 -10.54 0.77
CA TYR A 115 10.87 -10.57 2.17
C TYR A 115 11.99 -9.56 2.45
N PRO A 116 11.75 -8.24 2.28
CA PRO A 116 12.70 -7.22 2.70
C PRO A 116 12.88 -7.23 4.23
N PRO A 117 13.98 -6.66 4.74
CA PRO A 117 14.14 -6.43 6.18
C PRO A 117 13.09 -5.44 6.72
N GLU A 118 12.62 -5.68 7.95
CA GLU A 118 11.69 -4.78 8.64
C GLU A 118 12.39 -3.52 9.14
N ASP A 119 13.57 -3.68 9.74
CA ASP A 119 14.47 -2.60 10.19
C ASP A 119 15.75 -2.66 9.37
N PHE A 120 16.06 -1.57 8.68
CA PHE A 120 17.11 -1.52 7.68
C PHE A 120 17.86 -0.19 7.61
N LYS A 121 19.04 -0.22 7.00
CA LYS A 121 19.77 0.96 6.54
C LYS A 121 20.02 0.87 5.04
N ILE A 122 20.07 2.02 4.38
CA ILE A 122 20.48 2.14 2.98
C ILE A 122 21.99 2.27 2.97
N LEU A 123 22.67 1.41 2.21
CA LEU A 123 24.11 1.48 2.01
C LEU A 123 24.40 1.58 0.51
N LEU A 124 25.17 2.60 0.13
CA LEU A 124 25.69 2.79 -1.22
C LEU A 124 27.19 2.51 -1.25
N TYR A 125 27.67 1.98 -2.37
CA TYR A 125 29.07 1.70 -2.62
C TYR A 125 29.50 2.22 -4.00
N TYR A 126 30.56 3.03 -4.01
CA TYR A 126 31.18 3.60 -5.19
C TYR A 126 32.51 2.87 -5.44
N PRO A 127 32.57 1.93 -6.40
CA PRO A 127 33.74 1.09 -6.60
C PRO A 127 34.96 1.85 -7.11
N GLU A 128 34.77 2.94 -7.87
CA GLU A 128 35.87 3.73 -8.41
C GLU A 128 36.71 4.40 -7.31
N THR A 129 36.07 4.82 -6.22
CA THR A 129 36.73 5.46 -5.08
C THR A 129 36.88 4.52 -3.88
N GLY A 130 36.22 3.36 -3.89
CA GLY A 130 36.17 2.45 -2.75
C GLY A 130 35.34 2.98 -1.57
N THR A 131 34.46 3.96 -1.81
CA THR A 131 33.75 4.69 -0.75
C THR A 131 32.39 4.08 -0.46
N PHE A 132 32.03 4.00 0.82
CA PHE A 132 30.69 3.65 1.28
C PHE A 132 29.96 4.86 1.85
N VAL A 133 28.66 4.95 1.56
CA VAL A 133 27.76 5.97 2.10
C VAL A 133 26.57 5.28 2.74
N SER A 134 26.35 5.48 4.03
CA SER A 134 25.34 4.77 4.81
C SER A 134 24.31 5.74 5.39
N SER A 135 23.05 5.31 5.49
CA SER A 135 21.98 6.10 6.08
C SER A 135 21.84 5.89 7.60
N GLY A 136 20.91 6.63 8.22
CA GLY A 136 20.33 6.22 9.51
C GLY A 136 19.47 4.94 9.37
N SER A 137 18.92 4.46 10.48
CA SER A 137 17.98 3.34 10.46
C SER A 137 16.58 3.77 10.01
N TYR A 138 15.92 2.89 9.28
CA TYR A 138 14.56 3.03 8.78
C TYR A 138 13.78 1.76 9.03
N GLU A 139 12.47 1.91 9.13
CA GLU A 139 11.56 0.79 9.26
C GLU A 139 10.57 0.75 8.09
N ARG A 140 10.11 -0.46 7.80
CA ARG A 140 8.98 -0.70 6.91
C ARG A 140 7.72 -0.14 7.55
N TYR A 141 7.02 0.73 6.84
CA TYR A 141 5.86 1.45 7.37
C TYR A 141 4.52 1.04 6.73
N ALA A 142 4.59 0.27 5.64
CA ALA A 142 3.48 -0.22 4.84
C ALA A 142 3.86 -1.57 4.20
N PHE A 143 2.86 -2.30 3.71
CA PHE A 143 3.05 -3.54 2.96
C PHE A 143 4.05 -3.33 1.81
N ASP A 144 3.80 -2.32 0.99
CA ASP A 144 4.78 -1.77 0.04
C ASP A 144 5.30 -0.45 0.59
N THR A 145 6.55 -0.45 1.01
CA THR A 145 7.25 0.69 1.60
C THR A 145 8.06 1.41 0.53
N TYR A 146 7.94 2.74 0.49
CA TYR A 146 8.60 3.59 -0.48
C TYR A 146 9.36 4.71 0.23
N TYR A 147 10.66 4.80 -0.02
CA TYR A 147 11.48 5.93 0.39
C TYR A 147 12.10 6.59 -0.84
N THR A 148 12.35 7.90 -0.74
CA THR A 148 13.16 8.64 -1.70
C THR A 148 14.37 9.21 -0.98
N VAL A 149 15.54 9.06 -1.59
CA VAL A 149 16.78 9.73 -1.21
C VAL A 149 17.06 10.81 -2.24
N ASP A 150 17.21 12.05 -1.78
CA ASP A 150 17.69 13.14 -2.62
C ASP A 150 19.22 13.23 -2.46
N MET A 151 19.93 13.03 -3.57
CA MET A 151 21.40 13.06 -3.60
C MET A 151 21.94 14.47 -3.85
N GLU A 152 21.09 15.48 -4.01
CA GLU A 152 21.52 16.86 -4.19
C GLU A 152 22.39 17.35 -3.03
N GLY A 153 23.61 17.80 -3.33
CA GLY A 153 24.54 18.33 -2.34
C GLY A 153 25.28 17.29 -1.51
N VAL A 154 25.06 15.98 -1.75
CA VAL A 154 25.85 14.90 -1.12
C VAL A 154 27.26 14.89 -1.73
N ARG A 155 28.29 15.08 -0.90
CA ARG A 155 29.69 15.17 -1.36
C ARG A 155 30.39 13.83 -1.17
N ILE A 156 30.34 13.01 -2.21
CA ILE A 156 30.91 11.66 -2.20
C ILE A 156 32.46 11.67 -2.13
N GLY A 157 33.09 12.79 -2.48
CA GLY A 157 34.54 12.90 -2.69
C GLY A 157 35.40 13.50 -1.57
N SER A 158 34.93 13.68 -0.34
CA SER A 158 35.75 14.22 0.78
C SER A 158 36.33 13.17 1.74
N VAL A 159 36.49 11.92 1.30
CA VAL A 159 36.88 10.80 2.17
C VAL A 159 38.00 10.00 1.53
N GLU A 160 39.24 10.22 1.98
CA GLU A 160 40.29 9.19 1.85
C GLU A 160 39.86 7.97 2.66
N TYR A 161 39.92 6.79 2.05
CA TYR A 161 39.69 5.51 2.72
C TYR A 161 40.65 5.38 3.90
N ASN A 162 40.12 5.48 5.12
CA ASN A 162 40.84 5.26 6.35
C ASN A 162 40.06 4.22 7.16
N GLU A 163 40.71 3.10 7.49
CA GLU A 163 40.14 1.96 8.22
C GLU A 163 39.47 2.37 9.55
N ASP A 164 39.85 3.52 10.12
CA ASP A 164 39.33 4.04 11.39
C ASP A 164 38.20 5.09 11.25
N LEU A 165 37.88 5.56 10.04
CA LEU A 165 36.96 6.69 9.82
C LEU A 165 35.92 6.35 8.75
N SER A 166 34.87 5.63 9.17
CA SER A 166 33.57 5.77 8.51
C SER A 166 33.11 7.22 8.68
N THR A 167 33.35 8.06 7.67
CA THR A 167 32.83 9.43 7.68
C THR A 167 31.32 9.36 7.76
N ASN A 168 30.77 9.85 8.87
CA ASN A 168 29.33 9.89 9.18
C ASN A 168 28.56 10.88 8.28
N GLU A 169 28.90 10.99 7.00
CA GLU A 169 28.01 11.60 6.03
C GLU A 169 26.87 10.62 5.76
N ARG A 170 25.73 10.91 6.40
CA ARG A 170 24.54 10.07 6.30
C ARG A 170 23.63 10.59 5.21
N ILE A 171 23.31 9.74 4.24
CA ILE A 171 22.20 10.00 3.33
C ILE A 171 20.88 9.91 4.10
N ASN A 172 19.95 10.82 3.79
CA ASN A 172 18.63 10.85 4.42
C ASN A 172 17.57 10.46 3.39
N ALA A 173 16.73 9.52 3.78
CA ALA A 173 15.56 9.11 3.03
C ALA A 173 14.28 9.64 3.68
N TYR A 174 13.29 10.01 2.86
CA TYR A 174 11.97 10.40 3.31
C TYR A 174 10.90 9.50 2.69
N ARG A 175 9.80 9.27 3.43
CA ARG A 175 8.69 8.42 2.96
C ARG A 175 8.06 9.06 1.71
N SER A 176 7.92 8.27 0.65
CA SER A 176 7.46 8.75 -0.66
C SER A 176 6.29 7.94 -1.19
N TYR A 177 5.44 7.44 -0.29
CA TYR A 177 4.19 6.77 -0.65
C TYR A 177 3.27 7.72 -1.43
N ASN A 178 2.66 7.24 -2.51
CA ASN A 178 1.82 8.07 -3.38
C ASN A 178 0.37 8.18 -2.88
N TYR A 179 0.18 8.87 -1.75
CA TYR A 179 -1.14 9.13 -1.17
C TYR A 179 -2.07 9.92 -2.11
N ARG A 180 -1.52 10.70 -3.04
CA ARG A 180 -2.31 11.47 -4.01
C ARG A 180 -3.03 10.55 -4.99
N MET A 181 -2.33 9.53 -5.49
CA MET A 181 -2.94 8.55 -6.38
C MET A 181 -3.97 7.71 -5.63
N GLU A 182 -3.71 7.29 -4.39
CA GLU A 182 -4.73 6.60 -3.57
C GLU A 182 -6.01 7.45 -3.39
N LEU A 183 -5.86 8.74 -3.11
CA LEU A 183 -6.99 9.65 -2.94
C LEU A 183 -7.75 9.85 -4.26
N LEU A 184 -7.04 9.92 -5.39
CA LEU A 184 -7.65 10.02 -6.71
C LEU A 184 -8.41 8.73 -7.06
N SER A 185 -7.78 7.57 -6.85
CA SER A 185 -8.39 6.24 -7.01
C SER A 185 -9.66 6.10 -6.16
N LEU A 186 -9.59 6.50 -4.90
CA LEU A 186 -10.73 6.56 -3.97
C LEU A 186 -11.87 7.44 -4.52
N ALA A 187 -11.55 8.65 -4.98
CA ALA A 187 -12.53 9.58 -5.51
C ALA A 187 -13.21 9.03 -6.78
N VAL A 188 -12.44 8.43 -7.69
CA VAL A 188 -12.97 7.83 -8.93
C VAL A 188 -13.91 6.67 -8.61
N ARG A 189 -13.54 5.77 -7.68
CA ARG A 189 -14.40 4.65 -7.24
C ARG A 189 -15.74 5.14 -6.69
N ILE A 190 -15.71 6.10 -5.76
CA ILE A 190 -16.92 6.68 -5.16
C ILE A 190 -17.81 7.31 -6.24
N LEU A 191 -17.25 8.14 -7.13
CA LEU A 191 -18.00 8.82 -8.18
C LEU A 191 -18.63 7.83 -9.17
N LEU A 192 -17.89 6.79 -9.56
CA LEU A 192 -18.37 5.75 -10.46
C LEU A 192 -19.53 4.96 -9.83
N THR A 193 -19.38 4.54 -8.58
CA THR A 193 -20.46 3.82 -7.88
C THR A 193 -21.71 4.68 -7.80
N ILE A 194 -21.59 5.94 -7.38
CA ILE A 194 -22.75 6.86 -7.35
C ILE A 194 -23.40 6.98 -8.72
N ALA A 195 -22.60 7.08 -9.80
CA ALA A 195 -23.15 7.16 -11.16
C ALA A 195 -23.94 5.90 -11.53
N ILE A 196 -23.38 4.71 -11.29
CA ILE A 196 -24.04 3.42 -11.55
C ILE A 196 -25.35 3.32 -10.76
N GLU A 197 -25.29 3.64 -9.47
CA GLU A 197 -26.45 3.57 -8.59
C GLU A 197 -27.56 4.53 -8.98
N MET A 198 -27.21 5.74 -9.42
CA MET A 198 -28.19 6.69 -9.91
C MET A 198 -28.84 6.21 -11.22
N VAL A 199 -28.08 5.60 -12.13
CA VAL A 199 -28.62 4.99 -13.35
C VAL A 199 -29.59 3.85 -13.00
N VAL A 200 -29.17 2.91 -12.14
CA VAL A 200 -30.02 1.80 -11.69
C VAL A 200 -31.25 2.35 -10.97
N GLY A 201 -31.10 3.39 -10.16
CA GLY A 201 -32.22 4.00 -9.42
C GLY A 201 -33.27 4.59 -10.35
N LEU A 202 -32.86 5.24 -11.44
CA LEU A 202 -33.76 5.74 -12.47
C LEU A 202 -34.51 4.62 -13.19
N LEU A 203 -33.85 3.49 -13.48
CA LEU A 203 -34.48 2.29 -14.06
C LEU A 203 -35.53 1.69 -13.13
N PHE A 204 -35.29 1.74 -11.81
CA PHE A 204 -36.24 1.32 -10.78
C PHE A 204 -37.38 2.33 -10.55
N GLY A 205 -37.38 3.46 -11.26
CA GLY A 205 -38.43 4.48 -11.18
C GLY A 205 -38.25 5.48 -10.03
N PHE A 206 -37.08 5.52 -9.38
CA PHE A 206 -36.76 6.57 -8.41
C PHE A 206 -36.42 7.87 -9.15
N ARG A 207 -37.40 8.77 -9.27
CA ARG A 207 -37.25 10.03 -10.02
C ARG A 207 -37.45 11.27 -9.15
N GLN A 208 -37.98 11.11 -7.94
CA GLN A 208 -38.22 12.25 -7.07
C GLN A 208 -36.91 12.73 -6.43
N LYS A 209 -36.73 14.06 -6.34
CA LYS A 209 -35.55 14.68 -5.71
C LYS A 209 -35.22 14.09 -4.34
N LYS A 210 -36.24 13.84 -3.49
CA LYS A 210 -36.04 13.24 -2.16
C LYS A 210 -35.59 11.77 -2.20
N GLN A 211 -36.05 10.99 -3.18
CA GLN A 211 -35.61 9.61 -3.36
C GLN A 211 -34.14 9.58 -3.77
N LEU A 212 -33.79 10.36 -4.80
CA LEU A 212 -32.43 10.47 -5.31
C LEU A 212 -31.44 11.01 -4.26
N GLN A 213 -31.86 11.96 -3.43
CA GLN A 213 -31.05 12.45 -2.31
C GLN A 213 -30.77 11.37 -1.26
N ILE A 214 -31.72 10.47 -0.98
CA ILE A 214 -31.51 9.37 -0.04
C ILE A 214 -30.54 8.35 -0.64
N LEU A 215 -30.73 7.97 -1.91
CA LEU A 215 -29.80 7.08 -2.63
C LEU A 215 -28.38 7.63 -2.58
N ALA A 216 -28.18 8.85 -3.10
CA ALA A 216 -26.87 9.48 -3.13
C ALA A 216 -26.23 9.57 -1.74
N LEU A 217 -26.99 9.95 -0.70
CA LEU A 217 -26.44 10.07 0.65
C LEU A 217 -26.01 8.72 1.24
N VAL A 218 -26.84 7.69 1.09
CA VAL A 218 -26.53 6.34 1.59
C VAL A 218 -25.26 5.85 0.90
N ASN A 219 -25.19 5.94 -0.42
CA ASN A 219 -24.06 5.48 -1.23
C ASN A 219 -22.77 6.24 -0.96
N ILE A 220 -22.84 7.58 -0.87
CA ILE A 220 -21.67 8.37 -0.47
C ILE A 220 -21.13 7.88 0.88
N THR A 221 -22.03 7.61 1.83
CA THR A 221 -21.62 7.22 3.18
C THR A 221 -21.04 5.80 3.21
N THR A 222 -21.70 4.84 2.57
CA THR A 222 -21.25 3.44 2.53
C THR A 222 -19.99 3.29 1.70
N GLN A 223 -19.88 3.96 0.55
CA GLN A 223 -18.71 3.90 -0.31
C GLN A 223 -17.49 4.61 0.29
N LEU A 224 -17.68 5.74 0.97
CA LEU A 224 -16.59 6.38 1.73
C LEU A 224 -16.06 5.45 2.81
N LEU A 225 -16.95 4.79 3.54
CA LEU A 225 -16.56 3.82 4.57
C LEU A 225 -15.84 2.62 3.97
N LEU A 226 -16.44 1.97 2.98
CA LEU A 226 -15.90 0.79 2.31
C LEU A 226 -14.48 1.05 1.81
N ASN A 227 -14.30 2.10 1.01
CA ASN A 227 -13.02 2.36 0.38
C ASN A 227 -11.97 2.88 1.37
N LEU A 228 -12.35 3.57 2.45
CA LEU A 228 -11.42 3.92 3.53
C LEU A 228 -10.88 2.66 4.23
N LEU A 229 -11.76 1.71 4.57
CA LEU A 229 -11.36 0.45 5.18
C LEU A 229 -10.45 -0.36 4.25
N LEU A 230 -10.79 -0.42 2.97
CA LEU A 230 -9.99 -1.14 1.98
C LEU A 230 -8.62 -0.49 1.76
N ASN A 231 -8.52 0.84 1.73
CA ASN A 231 -7.23 1.53 1.64
C ASN A 231 -6.35 1.23 2.85
N ILE A 232 -6.92 1.22 4.07
CA ILE A 232 -6.17 0.83 5.28
C ILE A 232 -5.68 -0.62 5.18
N ILE A 233 -6.51 -1.54 4.70
CA ILE A 233 -6.13 -2.95 4.53
C ILE A 233 -5.04 -3.09 3.46
N HIS A 234 -5.18 -2.42 2.32
CA HIS A 234 -4.17 -2.41 1.25
C HIS A 234 -2.82 -1.91 1.76
N TYR A 235 -2.82 -0.78 2.47
CA TYR A 235 -1.63 -0.17 3.04
C TYR A 235 -0.89 -1.09 4.02
N ASN A 236 -1.62 -1.84 4.85
CA ASN A 236 -1.00 -2.66 5.91
C ASN A 236 -0.76 -4.13 5.51
N ALA A 237 -1.67 -4.72 4.73
CA ALA A 237 -1.73 -6.16 4.47
C ALA A 237 -1.65 -6.52 2.97
N GLY A 238 -1.58 -5.52 2.09
CA GLY A 238 -1.32 -5.72 0.67
C GLY A 238 -2.55 -6.13 -0.17
N PRO A 239 -2.31 -6.45 -1.45
CA PRO A 239 -3.37 -6.58 -2.46
C PRO A 239 -4.27 -7.80 -2.26
N LEU A 240 -3.74 -8.93 -1.76
CA LEU A 240 -4.57 -10.13 -1.54
C LEU A 240 -5.61 -9.91 -0.42
N ALA A 241 -5.19 -9.27 0.68
CA ALA A 241 -6.08 -8.90 1.77
C ALA A 241 -7.12 -7.89 1.27
N PHE A 242 -6.70 -6.89 0.49
CA PHE A 242 -7.61 -5.94 -0.16
C PHE A 242 -8.69 -6.65 -0.98
N ILE A 243 -8.34 -7.58 -1.89
CA ILE A 243 -9.30 -8.28 -2.76
C ILE A 243 -10.29 -9.10 -1.94
N THR A 244 -9.80 -9.86 -0.95
CA THR A 244 -10.66 -10.72 -0.13
C THR A 244 -11.60 -9.88 0.74
N SER A 245 -11.10 -8.81 1.36
CA SER A 245 -11.90 -7.88 2.13
C SER A 245 -12.91 -7.12 1.27
N TYR A 246 -12.56 -6.80 0.02
CA TYR A 246 -13.46 -6.11 -0.91
C TYR A 246 -14.74 -6.92 -1.14
N VAL A 247 -14.61 -8.19 -1.49
CA VAL A 247 -15.77 -9.09 -1.69
C VAL A 247 -16.62 -9.19 -0.42
N PHE A 248 -15.98 -9.37 0.74
CA PHE A 248 -16.70 -9.51 2.01
C PHE A 248 -17.43 -8.22 2.41
N PHE A 249 -16.79 -7.07 2.27
CA PHE A 249 -17.40 -5.79 2.66
C PHE A 249 -18.50 -5.36 1.69
N GLU A 250 -18.42 -5.68 0.40
CA GLU A 250 -19.51 -5.41 -0.55
C GLU A 250 -20.81 -6.14 -0.16
N VAL A 251 -20.71 -7.37 0.36
CA VAL A 251 -21.87 -8.09 0.92
C VAL A 251 -22.45 -7.36 2.14
N ILE A 252 -21.59 -6.84 3.02
CA ILE A 252 -22.01 -6.06 4.18
C ILE A 252 -22.67 -4.75 3.74
N VAL A 253 -22.07 -4.02 2.80
CA VAL A 253 -22.60 -2.77 2.26
C VAL A 253 -23.97 -3.00 1.66
N PHE A 254 -24.14 -4.02 0.82
CA PHE A 254 -25.44 -4.41 0.29
C PHE A 254 -26.49 -4.60 1.40
N ALA A 255 -26.18 -5.38 2.44
CA ALA A 255 -27.12 -5.64 3.54
C ALA A 255 -27.51 -4.35 4.28
N LEU A 256 -26.54 -3.46 4.49
CA LEU A 256 -26.75 -2.16 5.14
C LEU A 256 -27.62 -1.25 4.28
N GLU A 257 -27.26 -1.08 3.01
CA GLU A 257 -27.99 -0.25 2.07
C GLU A 257 -29.43 -0.72 1.91
N ALA A 258 -29.65 -2.03 1.72
CA ALA A 258 -30.99 -2.62 1.66
C ALA A 258 -31.83 -2.28 2.90
N GLY A 259 -31.24 -2.41 4.10
CA GLY A 259 -31.89 -2.05 5.36
C GLY A 259 -32.21 -0.55 5.46
N LEU A 260 -31.26 0.31 5.05
CA LEU A 260 -31.42 1.77 5.05
C LEU A 260 -32.49 2.22 4.05
N TYR A 261 -32.53 1.62 2.86
CA TYR A 261 -33.54 1.91 1.84
C TYR A 261 -34.93 1.47 2.27
N CYS A 262 -35.07 0.26 2.83
CA CYS A 262 -36.33 -0.17 3.43
C CYS A 262 -36.83 0.79 4.51
N ARG A 263 -35.92 1.40 5.27
CA ARG A 263 -36.28 2.31 6.36
C ARG A 263 -36.62 3.72 5.89
N PHE A 264 -35.80 4.29 5.01
CA PHE A 264 -35.88 5.71 4.63
C PHE A 264 -36.61 5.93 3.32
N LEU A 265 -36.34 5.09 2.32
CA LEU A 265 -36.90 5.24 0.98
C LEU A 265 -38.39 4.86 0.96
N LYS A 266 -38.81 3.91 1.79
CA LYS A 266 -40.24 3.58 2.02
C LYS A 266 -41.08 4.79 2.42
N ARG A 267 -40.54 5.73 3.19
CA ARG A 267 -41.28 6.93 3.64
C ARG A 267 -41.57 7.92 2.51
N VAL A 268 -40.77 7.89 1.46
CA VAL A 268 -40.88 8.79 0.30
C VAL A 268 -41.36 8.07 -0.96
N SER A 269 -41.57 6.75 -0.88
CA SER A 269 -42.00 5.87 -1.97
C SER A 269 -43.10 4.92 -1.50
N PRO A 270 -44.27 5.43 -1.07
CA PRO A 270 -45.32 4.61 -0.44
C PRO A 270 -45.92 3.54 -1.35
N LYS A 271 -45.75 3.68 -2.67
CA LYS A 271 -46.22 2.70 -3.68
C LYS A 271 -45.27 1.52 -3.89
N LYS A 272 -44.06 1.56 -3.33
CA LYS A 272 -43.05 0.50 -3.49
C LYS A 272 -42.99 -0.36 -2.23
N GLU A 273 -42.75 -1.65 -2.43
CA GLU A 273 -42.62 -2.62 -1.36
C GLU A 273 -41.17 -2.75 -0.89
N ASN A 274 -40.96 -3.40 0.26
CA ASN A 274 -39.62 -3.63 0.77
C ASN A 274 -38.76 -4.44 -0.23
N GLY A 275 -39.39 -5.39 -0.95
CA GLY A 275 -38.72 -6.18 -1.98
C GLY A 275 -38.12 -5.32 -3.10
N ASP A 276 -38.78 -4.23 -3.50
CA ASP A 276 -38.27 -3.32 -4.52
C ASP A 276 -36.96 -2.65 -4.09
N PHE A 277 -36.85 -2.27 -2.81
CA PHE A 277 -35.66 -1.61 -2.26
C PHE A 277 -34.50 -2.58 -2.11
N VAL A 278 -34.77 -3.81 -1.67
CA VAL A 278 -33.76 -4.88 -1.56
C VAL A 278 -33.25 -5.26 -2.95
N LEU A 279 -34.15 -5.45 -3.91
CA LEU A 279 -33.78 -5.79 -5.29
C LEU A 279 -32.98 -4.67 -5.96
N TYR A 280 -33.39 -3.41 -5.77
CA TYR A 280 -32.61 -2.25 -6.19
C TYR A 280 -31.19 -2.29 -5.61
N SER A 281 -31.06 -2.45 -4.28
CA SER A 281 -29.77 -2.46 -3.61
C SER A 281 -28.88 -3.58 -4.15
N PHE A 282 -29.45 -4.77 -4.34
CA PHE A 282 -28.72 -5.93 -4.85
C PHE A 282 -28.18 -5.66 -6.26
N ILE A 283 -29.01 -5.17 -7.17
CA ILE A 283 -28.60 -4.91 -8.55
C ILE A 283 -27.61 -3.76 -8.64
N ALA A 284 -27.81 -2.69 -7.86
CA ALA A 284 -26.94 -1.53 -7.83
C ALA A 284 -25.53 -1.87 -7.31
N ASN A 285 -25.45 -2.60 -6.20
CA ASN A 285 -24.17 -3.07 -5.64
C ASN A 285 -23.50 -4.10 -6.55
N SER A 286 -24.25 -5.07 -7.09
CA SER A 286 -23.71 -6.07 -8.02
C SER A 286 -23.15 -5.42 -9.29
N ALA A 287 -23.86 -4.45 -9.87
CA ALA A 287 -23.39 -3.72 -11.03
C ALA A 287 -22.11 -2.94 -10.71
N SER A 288 -22.07 -2.24 -9.58
CA SER A 288 -20.89 -1.47 -9.15
C SER A 288 -19.68 -2.37 -8.89
N PHE A 289 -19.90 -3.51 -8.24
CA PHE A 289 -18.86 -4.52 -8.01
C PHE A 289 -18.27 -5.06 -9.31
N TRP A 290 -19.10 -5.49 -10.26
CA TRP A 290 -18.62 -6.06 -11.53
C TRP A 290 -17.92 -5.02 -12.39
N VAL A 291 -18.42 -3.78 -12.43
CA VAL A 291 -17.75 -2.69 -13.15
C VAL A 291 -16.43 -2.34 -12.47
N GLY A 292 -16.39 -2.24 -11.15
CA GLY A 292 -15.16 -2.00 -10.39
C GLY A 292 -14.12 -3.08 -10.62
N TYR A 293 -14.52 -4.35 -10.54
CA TYR A 293 -13.66 -5.50 -10.83
C TYR A 293 -13.11 -5.46 -12.26
N TYR A 294 -13.96 -5.20 -13.26
CA TYR A 294 -13.52 -5.07 -14.64
C TYR A 294 -12.52 -3.92 -14.81
N LEU A 295 -12.80 -2.75 -14.23
CA LEU A 295 -11.89 -1.61 -14.30
C LEU A 295 -10.55 -1.88 -13.59
N ALA A 296 -10.52 -2.69 -12.53
CA ALA A 296 -9.26 -3.10 -11.90
C ALA A 296 -8.37 -3.92 -12.85
N THR A 297 -8.97 -4.65 -13.81
CA THR A 297 -8.20 -5.37 -14.85
C THR A 297 -7.66 -4.45 -15.95
N VAL A 298 -8.34 -3.34 -16.23
CA VAL A 298 -8.00 -2.42 -17.33
C VAL A 298 -7.14 -1.24 -16.85
N LEU A 299 -7.37 -0.78 -15.61
CA LEU A 299 -6.76 0.40 -14.99
C LEU A 299 -6.28 0.07 -13.56
N PRO A 300 -5.32 -0.86 -13.39
CA PRO A 300 -4.88 -1.33 -12.06
C PRO A 300 -4.24 -0.24 -11.19
N GLY A 301 -3.77 0.87 -11.78
CA GLY A 301 -3.26 2.02 -11.04
C GLY A 301 -4.36 2.89 -10.40
N ILE A 302 -5.63 2.67 -10.76
CA ILE A 302 -6.79 3.43 -10.31
C ILE A 302 -7.79 2.52 -9.57
N PHE A 303 -8.02 1.30 -10.05
CA PHE A 303 -8.99 0.34 -9.53
C PHE A 303 -8.35 -0.94 -9.00
#